data_AF-A0A959Y2B0-F1
#
_entry.id   AF-A0A959Y2B0-F1
#
_cell.length_a   1.000
_cell.length_b   1.000
_cell.length_c   1.000
_cell.angle_alpha   90.00
_cell.angle_beta   90.00
_cell.angle_gamma   90.00
#
_symmetry.space_group_name_H-M   'P 1'
#
loop_
_entity.id
_entity.type
_entity.pdbx_description
1 polymer ?
#
loop_
_entity_poly.entity_id
_entity_poly.type
_entity_poly.pdbx_seq_one_letter_code
_entity_poly.pdbx_strand_id
1 'polypeptide(L)'
;VHNLPDHVYFPHDAHVAVAKLECQECHGPIDKEMTVAEQWAPLTMGWCIECHGDKAVKLAGTDNGYYEEMHRRLIENEKLGHRELKKWLEDEKVTVKELGGWECAKCHY
;
A
#
# COMPACT_ATOMS: atom_id res chain seq x y z
N VAL A 1 10.54 -3.40 -20.32
CA VAL A 1 10.36 -4.82 -19.94
C VAL A 1 9.12 -4.99 -19.08
N HIS A 2 8.88 -4.12 -18.09
CA HIS A 2 7.65 -4.09 -17.31
C HIS A 2 6.51 -3.46 -18.10
N ASN A 3 5.44 -4.22 -18.36
CA ASN A 3 4.23 -3.72 -19.00
C ASN A 3 3.00 -4.31 -18.31
N LEU A 4 2.12 -3.45 -17.79
CA LEU A 4 0.84 -3.84 -17.23
C LEU A 4 -0.26 -3.61 -18.27
N PRO A 5 -1.39 -4.34 -18.22
CA PRO A 5 -2.53 -4.04 -19.06
C PRO A 5 -3.02 -2.59 -18.87
N ASP A 6 -3.48 -1.94 -19.95
CA ASP A 6 -3.85 -0.52 -19.94
C ASP A 6 -4.99 -0.15 -18.97
N HIS A 7 -5.80 -1.13 -18.58
CA HIS A 7 -6.87 -0.97 -17.59
C HIS A 7 -6.37 -1.12 -16.15
N VAL A 8 -5.06 -1.10 -15.91
CA VAL A 8 -4.48 -1.10 -14.56
C VAL A 8 -3.89 0.27 -14.29
N TYR A 9 -4.43 0.95 -13.28
CA TYR A 9 -3.91 2.22 -12.81
C TYR A 9 -2.85 1.98 -11.73
N PHE A 10 -1.58 2.21 -12.06
CA PHE A 10 -0.45 2.02 -11.15
C PHE A 10 0.33 3.34 -10.95
N PRO A 11 -0.07 4.17 -9.96
CA PRO A 11 0.59 5.43 -9.66
C PRO A 11 1.89 5.21 -8.85
N HIS A 12 3.06 5.50 -9.43
CA HIS A 12 4.36 5.32 -8.75
C HIS A 12 4.52 6.22 -7.51
N ASP A 13 3.91 7.40 -7.51
CA ASP A 13 3.92 8.34 -6.39
C ASP A 13 3.22 7.80 -5.14
N ALA A 14 2.11 7.06 -5.29
CA ALA A 14 1.46 6.40 -4.16
C ALA A 14 2.39 5.37 -3.49
N HIS A 15 3.16 4.63 -4.28
CA HIS A 15 4.02 3.56 -3.78
C HIS A 15 5.36 4.09 -3.25
N VAL A 16 5.99 5.04 -3.95
CA VAL A 16 7.32 5.55 -3.61
C VAL A 16 7.24 6.78 -2.71
N ALA A 17 6.39 7.76 -3.05
CA ALA A 17 6.36 9.02 -2.31
C ALA A 17 5.50 8.94 -1.04
N VAL A 18 4.36 8.24 -1.09
CA VAL A 18 3.44 8.09 0.05
C VAL A 18 3.82 6.88 0.91
N ALA A 19 3.87 5.69 0.31
CA ALA A 19 4.17 4.45 1.05
C ALA A 19 5.67 4.24 1.35
N LYS A 20 6.56 5.02 0.73
CA LYS A 20 8.02 4.97 0.94
C LYS A 20 8.62 3.57 0.70
N LEU A 21 8.11 2.85 -0.30
CA LEU A 21 8.69 1.57 -0.70
C LEU A 21 10.03 1.78 -1.40
N GLU A 22 10.99 0.91 -1.11
CA GLU A 22 12.30 0.94 -1.76
C GLU A 22 12.19 0.41 -3.20
N CYS A 23 13.01 0.95 -4.11
CA CYS A 23 12.97 0.60 -5.53
C CYS A 23 13.18 -0.91 -5.75
N GLN A 24 14.03 -1.51 -4.91
CA GLN A 24 14.42 -2.91 -4.98
C GLN A 24 13.31 -3.86 -4.59
N GLU A 25 12.28 -3.39 -3.87
CA GLU A 25 11.13 -4.23 -3.50
C GLU A 25 10.27 -4.62 -4.72
N CYS A 26 10.33 -3.84 -5.80
CA CYS A 26 9.56 -4.10 -7.03
C CYS A 26 10.48 -4.45 -8.21
N HIS A 27 11.62 -3.79 -8.33
CA HIS A 27 12.53 -3.95 -9.48
C HIS A 27 13.75 -4.84 -9.20
N GLY A 28 13.85 -5.43 -7.99
CA GLY A 28 15.00 -6.25 -7.59
C GLY A 28 16.27 -5.42 -7.41
N PRO A 29 17.46 -6.06 -7.28
CA PRO A 29 18.74 -5.40 -7.03
C PRO A 29 19.29 -4.65 -8.26
N ILE A 30 18.49 -3.73 -8.81
CA ILE A 30 18.74 -2.99 -10.06
C ILE A 30 20.00 -2.12 -9.99
N ASP A 31 20.38 -1.67 -8.80
CA ASP A 31 21.53 -0.80 -8.55
C ASP A 31 22.86 -1.57 -8.37
N LYS A 32 22.82 -2.88 -8.10
CA LYS A 32 24.01 -3.65 -7.69
C LYS A 32 24.30 -4.87 -8.55
N GLU A 33 23.27 -5.57 -9.02
CA GLU A 33 23.43 -6.89 -9.65
C GLU A 33 22.92 -6.93 -11.10
N MET A 34 22.02 -6.02 -11.47
CA MET A 34 21.45 -5.99 -12.82
C MET A 34 22.29 -5.11 -13.76
N THR A 35 22.85 -5.74 -14.79
CA THR A 35 23.57 -5.02 -15.87
C THR A 35 22.64 -4.54 -16.98
N VAL A 36 21.46 -5.16 -17.09
CA VAL A 36 20.36 -4.79 -17.98
C VAL A 36 19.05 -4.87 -17.19
N ALA A 37 18.06 -4.06 -17.57
CA ALA A 37 16.76 -4.08 -16.89
C ALA A 37 16.00 -5.36 -17.22
N GLU A 38 15.66 -6.13 -16.19
CA GLU A 38 14.91 -7.37 -16.27
C GLU A 38 13.66 -7.30 -15.39
N GLN A 39 12.68 -8.15 -15.70
CA GLN A 39 11.49 -8.26 -14.86
C GLN A 39 11.78 -9.19 -13.69
N TRP A 40 11.95 -8.59 -12.50
CA TRP A 40 12.21 -9.31 -11.26
C TRP A 40 10.92 -9.77 -10.57
N ALA A 41 9.99 -8.85 -10.34
CA ALA A 41 8.67 -9.17 -9.80
C ALA A 41 7.73 -9.67 -10.91
N PRO A 42 6.80 -10.60 -10.60
CA PRO A 42 5.86 -11.12 -11.59
C PRO A 42 4.82 -10.08 -12.05
N LEU A 43 4.55 -9.05 -11.24
CA LEU A 43 3.57 -7.99 -11.53
C LEU A 43 2.16 -8.52 -11.90
N THR A 44 1.78 -9.65 -11.32
CA THR A 44 0.44 -10.24 -11.47
C THR A 44 -0.51 -9.65 -10.45
N MET A 45 -1.83 -9.72 -10.72
CA MET A 45 -2.85 -9.27 -9.75
C MET A 45 -2.67 -9.95 -8.38
N GLY A 46 -2.37 -11.25 -8.37
CA GLY A 46 -2.10 -12.01 -7.14
C GLY A 46 -0.96 -11.41 -6.32
N TRP A 47 0.15 -11.09 -6.98
CA TRP A 47 1.29 -10.44 -6.33
C TRP A 47 0.93 -9.05 -5.75
N CYS A 48 0.11 -8.27 -6.46
CA CYS A 48 -0.34 -6.98 -5.97
C CYS A 48 -1.20 -7.11 -4.71
N ILE A 49 -2.19 -8.01 -4.71
CA ILE A 49 -3.12 -8.16 -3.56
C ILE A 49 -2.42 -8.77 -2.34
N GLU A 50 -1.46 -9.68 -2.56
CA GLU A 50 -0.62 -10.22 -1.49
C GLU A 50 0.20 -9.10 -0.83
N CYS A 51 0.91 -8.30 -1.63
CA CYS A 51 1.65 -7.15 -1.10
C CYS A 51 0.72 -6.16 -0.37
N HIS A 52 -0.45 -5.86 -0.93
CA HIS A 52 -1.43 -4.97 -0.27
C HIS A 52 -1.99 -5.54 1.04
N GLY A 53 -2.06 -6.87 1.20
CA GLY A 53 -2.45 -7.52 2.45
C GLY A 53 -1.35 -7.48 3.51
N ASP A 54 -0.08 -7.48 3.11
CA ASP A 54 1.05 -7.50 4.04
C ASP A 54 1.51 -6.10 4.48
N LYS A 55 1.32 -5.08 3.62
CA LYS A 55 1.84 -3.72 3.85
C LYS A 55 0.94 -2.93 4.80
N ALA A 56 1.39 -2.80 6.05
CA ALA A 56 0.79 -1.91 7.04
C ALA A 56 0.93 -0.43 6.62
N VAL A 57 -0.16 0.32 6.79
CA VAL A 57 -0.21 1.76 6.55
C VAL A 57 0.10 2.48 7.85
N LYS A 58 1.14 3.31 7.84
CA LYS A 58 1.45 4.16 8.98
C LYS A 58 0.42 5.28 9.09
N LEU A 59 -0.49 5.13 10.05
CA LEU A 59 -1.51 6.13 10.35
C LEU A 59 -0.97 7.30 11.19
N ALA A 60 0.18 7.16 11.84
CA ALA A 60 0.78 8.18 12.70
C ALA A 60 1.99 8.85 12.05
N GLY A 61 2.05 10.18 12.08
CA GLY A 61 3.24 10.96 11.71
C GLY A 61 3.40 11.26 10.22
N THR A 62 2.32 11.24 9.43
CA THR A 62 2.39 11.81 8.08
C THR A 62 2.56 13.33 8.21
N ASP A 63 3.59 13.92 7.59
CA ASP A 63 3.77 15.38 7.45
C ASP A 63 2.62 16.09 6.70
N ASN A 64 1.52 15.36 6.44
CA ASN A 64 0.30 15.81 5.80
C ASN A 64 -0.79 15.99 6.86
N GLY A 65 -0.89 17.22 7.41
CA GLY A 65 -1.88 17.59 8.43
C GLY A 65 -3.35 17.37 8.04
N TYR A 66 -3.65 17.06 6.76
CA TYR A 66 -4.98 16.69 6.30
C TYR A 66 -5.49 15.36 6.91
N TYR A 67 -4.61 14.37 7.05
CA TYR A 67 -4.99 13.04 7.56
C TYR A 67 -4.80 12.87 9.07
N GLU A 68 -4.04 13.77 9.69
CA GLU A 68 -3.64 13.66 11.09
C GLU A 68 -4.84 13.66 12.04
N GLU A 69 -5.83 14.53 11.82
CA GLU A 69 -7.03 14.57 12.68
C GLU A 69 -7.92 13.33 12.50
N MET A 70 -8.06 12.83 11.28
CA MET A 70 -8.85 11.62 11.03
C MET A 70 -8.17 10.39 11.62
N HIS A 71 -6.85 10.24 11.41
CA HIS A 71 -6.08 9.14 11.97
C HIS A 71 -6.00 9.21 13.49
N ARG A 72 -5.85 10.40 14.07
CA ARG A 72 -5.93 10.62 15.52
C ARG A 72 -7.27 10.16 16.07
N ARG A 73 -8.39 10.52 15.43
CA ARG A 73 -9.72 10.04 15.84
C ARG A 73 -9.89 8.53 15.69
N LEU A 74 -9.27 7.90 14.69
CA LEU A 74 -9.31 6.45 14.50
C LEU A 74 -8.44 5.71 15.54
N ILE A 75 -7.29 6.28 15.92
CA ILE A 75 -6.34 5.64 16.85
C ILE A 75 -6.69 5.93 18.31
N GLU A 76 -7.03 7.18 18.66
CA GLU A 76 -7.16 7.65 20.05
C GLU A 76 -8.60 7.62 20.59
N ASN A 77 -9.62 7.53 19.73
CA ASN A 77 -11.00 7.58 20.20
C ASN A 77 -11.41 6.22 20.81
N GLU A 78 -11.42 6.17 22.14
CA GLU A 78 -11.78 4.97 22.92
C GLU A 78 -13.20 4.44 22.63
N LYS A 79 -14.11 5.30 22.14
CA LYS A 79 -15.53 4.96 21.88
C LYS A 79 -15.81 4.49 20.45
N LEU A 80 -15.13 5.05 19.44
CA LEU A 80 -15.34 4.75 18.01
C LEU A 80 -14.12 4.09 17.34
N GLY A 81 -12.92 4.47 17.74
CA GLY A 81 -11.67 4.09 17.08
C GLY A 81 -11.05 2.78 17.58
N HIS A 82 -11.12 2.47 18.88
CA HIS A 82 -10.53 1.22 19.39
C HIS A 82 -11.47 0.02 19.38
N ARG A 83 -12.77 0.19 19.63
CA ARG A 83 -13.69 -0.97 19.73
C ARG A 83 -14.32 -1.35 18.40
N GLU A 84 -14.77 -0.38 17.59
CA GLU A 84 -15.38 -0.68 16.30
C GLU A 84 -14.31 -1.05 15.26
N LEU A 85 -13.22 -0.29 15.15
CA LEU A 85 -12.13 -0.61 14.21
C LEU A 85 -11.57 -2.03 14.48
N LYS A 86 -11.31 -2.40 15.74
CA LYS A 86 -10.85 -3.75 16.09
C LYS A 86 -11.81 -4.88 15.72
N LYS A 87 -13.11 -4.61 15.50
CA LYS A 87 -14.03 -5.63 14.96
C LYS A 87 -13.81 -5.90 13.48
N TRP A 88 -13.27 -4.93 12.75
CA TRP A 88 -13.06 -4.98 11.29
C TRP A 88 -11.60 -5.24 10.91
N LEU A 89 -10.64 -5.00 11.81
CA LEU A 89 -9.24 -5.37 11.60
C LEU A 89 -9.04 -6.84 11.94
N GLU A 90 -8.63 -7.62 10.94
CA GLU A 90 -8.39 -9.07 11.09
C GLU A 90 -7.18 -9.36 12.01
N ASP A 91 -6.17 -8.48 12.00
CA ASP A 91 -4.89 -8.68 12.71
C ASP A 91 -4.45 -7.46 13.55
N GLU A 92 -5.40 -6.59 13.92
CA GLU A 92 -5.16 -5.29 14.59
C GLU A 92 -4.24 -4.31 13.82
N LYS A 93 -3.87 -4.60 12.56
CA LYS A 93 -3.14 -3.68 11.70
C LYS A 93 -4.06 -3.08 10.66
N VAL A 94 -3.81 -1.82 10.32
CA VAL A 94 -4.44 -1.19 9.17
C VAL A 94 -3.49 -1.36 8.00
N THR A 95 -3.76 -2.31 7.12
CA THR A 95 -3.00 -2.54 5.88
C THR A 95 -3.70 -1.87 4.70
N VAL A 96 -3.07 -1.91 3.54
CA VAL A 96 -3.67 -1.39 2.31
C VAL A 96 -4.97 -2.13 1.99
N LYS A 97 -5.08 -3.43 2.32
CA LYS A 97 -6.32 -4.21 2.21
C LYS A 97 -7.45 -3.60 3.04
N GLU A 98 -7.24 -3.30 4.34
CA GLU A 98 -8.30 -2.75 5.20
C GLU A 98 -8.73 -1.34 4.79
N LEU A 99 -7.88 -0.58 4.07
CA LEU A 99 -8.24 0.70 3.47
C LEU A 99 -8.88 0.57 2.07
N GLY A 100 -9.24 -0.64 1.69
CA GLY A 100 -9.95 -0.95 0.45
C GLY A 100 -9.05 -0.98 -0.78
N GLY A 101 -7.74 -1.17 -0.62
CA GLY A 101 -6.80 -1.35 -1.73
C GLY A 101 -6.94 -2.68 -2.48
N TRP A 102 -7.99 -3.45 -2.21
CA TRP A 102 -8.44 -4.62 -2.97
C TRP A 102 -9.73 -4.35 -3.78
N GLU A 103 -10.27 -3.14 -3.71
CA GLU A 103 -11.43 -2.77 -4.52
C GLU A 103 -11.06 -2.69 -6.01
N CYS A 104 -11.83 -3.36 -6.86
CA CYS A 104 -11.57 -3.42 -8.29
C CYS A 104 -11.42 -2.04 -8.93
N ALA A 105 -12.24 -1.07 -8.52
CA ALA A 105 -12.21 0.28 -9.06
C ALA A 105 -10.85 0.94 -8.79
N LYS A 106 -10.33 0.90 -7.56
CA LYS A 106 -9.08 1.60 -7.20
C LYS A 106 -7.84 1.11 -7.97
N CYS A 107 -7.87 -0.13 -8.48
CA CYS A 107 -6.78 -0.69 -9.26
C CYS A 107 -6.97 -0.53 -10.77
N HIS A 108 -8.21 -0.33 -11.23
CA HIS A 108 -8.53 -0.40 -12.66
C HIS A 108 -9.21 0.84 -13.25
N TYR A 109 -9.68 1.79 -12.43
CA TYR A 109 -10.49 2.95 -12.83
C TYR A 109 -10.36 4.16 -11.90
#